data_AF-A0AA38LH96-F1
#
_entry.id   AF-A0AA38LH96-F1
#
_cell.length_a   1.000
_cell.length_b   1.000
_cell.length_c   1.000
_cell.angle_alpha   90.00
_cell.angle_beta   90.00
_cell.angle_gamma   90.00
#
_symmetry.space_group_name_H-M   'P 1'
#
loop_
_entity.id
_entity.type
_entity.pdbx_description
1 polymer ?
#
loop_
_entity_poly.entity_id
_entity_poly.type
_entity_poly.pdbx_seq_one_letter_code
_entity_poly.pdbx_strand_id
1 'polypeptide(L)' 'DMLFARKNIQEIKVLKKQLGDSFAMKDLGAEKQILGMRITRNRKERKLVLSQEDYIKNVLERFSMQDVKPVGTPLA' A
#
# COMPACT_ATOMS: atom_id res chain seq x y z
N ASP A 1 4.40 -7.84 -3.49
CA ASP A 1 3.00 -7.37 -3.52
C ASP A 1 2.73 -6.52 -4.74
N MET A 2 1.52 -6.60 -5.30
CA MET A 2 1.15 -5.83 -6.49
C MET A 2 -0.29 -5.32 -6.38
N LEU A 3 -0.50 -4.03 -6.68
CA LEU A 3 -1.81 -3.40 -6.66
C LEU A 3 -2.37 -3.28 -8.07
N PHE A 4 -3.63 -3.68 -8.26
CA PHE A 4 -4.37 -3.46 -9.51
C PHE A 4 -5.48 -2.44 -9.30
N ALA A 5 -5.55 -1.43 -10.17
CA ALA A 5 -6.59 -0.43 -10.16
C ALA A 5 -7.21 -0.28 -11.56
N ARG A 6 -8.50 -0.61 -11.68
CA ARG A 6 -9.33 -0.38 -12.87
C ARG A 6 -10.77 -0.08 -12.50
N LYS A 7 -11.49 0.53 -13.44
CA LYS A 7 -12.94 0.79 -13.31
C LYS A 7 -13.77 -0.49 -13.42
N ASN A 8 -13.37 -1.40 -14.31
CA ASN A 8 -14.05 -2.67 -14.55
C ASN A 8 -13.39 -3.80 -13.75
N ILE A 9 -14.16 -4.44 -12.87
CA ILE A 9 -13.67 -5.54 -12.04
C ILE A 9 -13.38 -6.81 -12.85
N GLN A 10 -14.06 -6.99 -13.98
CA GLN A 10 -13.85 -8.18 -14.83
C GLN A 10 -12.48 -8.14 -15.51
N GLU A 11 -12.04 -6.96 -15.94
CA GLU A 11 -10.68 -6.77 -16.47
C GLU A 11 -9.61 -7.11 -15.42
N ILE A 12 -9.83 -6.76 -14.15
CA ILE A 12 -8.93 -7.15 -13.06
C ILE A 12 -8.89 -8.67 -12.91
N LYS A 13 -10.04 -9.36 -12.98
CA LYS A 13 -10.10 -10.82 -12.86
C LYS A 13 -9.36 -11.52 -14.01
N VAL A 14 -9.57 -11.06 -15.24
CA VAL A 14 -8.87 -11.59 -16.42
C VAL A 14 -7.36 -11.44 -16.27
N LEU A 15 -6.90 -10.24 -15.87
CA LEU A 15 -5.49 -9.94 -15.65
C LEU A 15 -4.88 -10.81 -14.53
N LYS A 16 -5.59 -10.97 -13.41
CA LYS A 16 -5.15 -11.85 -12.31
C LYS A 16 -5.00 -13.30 -12.78
N LYS A 17 -5.93 -13.80 -13.61
CA LYS A 17 -5.85 -15.16 -14.16
C LYS A 17 -4.61 -15.31 -15.05
N GLN A 18 -4.41 -14.41 -16.00
CA GLN A 18 -3.27 -14.46 -16.93
C GLN A 18 -1.92 -14.43 -16.19
N LEU A 19 -1.81 -13.60 -15.14
CA LEU A 19 -0.61 -13.57 -14.31
C LEU A 19 -0.45 -14.84 -13.49
N GLY A 20 -1.54 -15.41 -12.99
CA GLY A 20 -1.51 -16.67 -12.23
C GLY A 20 -1.10 -17.89 -13.05
N ASP A 21 -1.30 -17.84 -14.36
CA ASP A 21 -0.84 -18.88 -15.28
C ASP A 21 0.70 -18.82 -15.47
N SER A 22 1.32 -17.65 -15.30
CA SER A 22 2.76 -17.44 -15.49
C SER A 22 3.56 -17.36 -14.19
N PHE A 23 2.92 -16.99 -13.08
CA PHE A 23 3.56 -16.72 -11.80
C PHE A 23 2.76 -17.34 -10.65
N ALA A 24 3.46 -17.96 -9.69
CA ALA A 24 2.85 -18.38 -8.44
C ALA A 24 2.36 -17.14 -7.67
N MET A 25 1.05 -16.92 -7.64
CA MET A 25 0.43 -15.75 -7.03
C MET A 25 -0.71 -16.13 -6.08
N LYS A 26 -0.90 -15.30 -5.06
CA LYS A 26 -2.03 -15.39 -4.13
C LYS A 26 -2.87 -14.14 -4.25
N ASP A 27 -4.18 -14.29 -4.42
CA ASP A 27 -5.09 -13.16 -4.33
C ASP A 27 -5.36 -12.81 -2.86
N LEU A 28 -5.01 -11.59 -2.49
CA LEU A 28 -5.19 -11.04 -1.14
C LEU A 28 -6.49 -10.21 -1.03
N GLY A 29 -7.24 -10.06 -2.13
CA GLY A 29 -8.53 -9.40 -2.16
C GLY A 29 -8.44 -7.87 -2.22
N ALA A 30 -9.32 -7.20 -1.49
CA ALA A 30 -9.29 -5.74 -1.37
C ALA A 30 -8.17 -5.34 -0.40
N GLU A 31 -6.99 -5.10 -0.98
CA GLU A 31 -5.78 -4.88 -0.23
C GLU A 31 -5.87 -3.64 0.66
N LYS A 32 -5.53 -3.81 1.94
CA LYS A 32 -5.47 -2.72 2.93
C LYS A 32 -4.04 -2.22 3.13
N GLN A 33 -3.04 -2.97 2.67
CA GLN A 33 -1.64 -2.59 2.77
C GLN A 33 -0.83 -3.06 1.55
N ILE A 34 0.03 -2.19 1.01
CA ILE A 34 1.02 -2.58 -0.02
C ILE A 34 2.38 -2.00 0.32
N LEU A 35 3.43 -2.83 0.35
CA LEU A 35 4.80 -2.37 0.60
C LEU A 35 4.94 -1.49 1.86
N GLY A 36 4.23 -1.83 2.93
CA GLY A 36 4.21 -1.03 4.18
C GLY A 36 3.35 0.24 4.13
N MET A 37 2.66 0.51 3.02
CA MET A 37 1.69 1.60 2.90
C MET A 37 0.29 1.11 3.19
N ARG A 38 -0.40 1.74 4.13
CA ARG A 38 -1.82 1.53 4.41
C ARG A 38 -2.69 2.22 3.36
N ILE A 39 -3.64 1.49 2.80
CA ILE A 39 -4.59 1.97 1.81
C ILE A 39 -5.96 2.09 2.45
N THR A 40 -6.53 3.29 2.43
CA THR A 40 -7.91 3.56 2.84
C THR A 40 -8.68 4.13 1.67
N ARG A 41 -9.82 3.52 1.33
CA ARG A 41 -10.64 3.97 0.20
C ARG A 41 -12.06 4.31 0.65
N ASN A 42 -12.44 5.57 0.51
CA ASN A 42 -13.80 6.04 0.71
C ASN A 42 -14.45 6.34 -0.64
N ARG A 43 -15.34 5.43 -1.10
CA ARG A 43 -16.02 5.59 -2.38
C ARG A 43 -17.08 6.69 -2.38
N LYS A 44 -17.75 6.93 -1.24
CA LYS A 44 -18.77 7.99 -1.11
C LYS A 44 -18.14 9.37 -1.34
N GLU A 45 -16.99 9.59 -0.72
CA GLU A 45 -16.22 10.84 -0.88
C GLU A 45 -15.29 10.84 -2.09
N ARG A 46 -15.21 9.73 -2.84
CA ARG A 46 -14.27 9.53 -3.94
C ARG A 46 -12.80 9.79 -3.54
N LYS A 47 -12.44 9.45 -2.30
CA LYS A 47 -11.08 9.59 -1.77
C LYS A 47 -10.36 8.25 -1.70
N LEU A 48 -9.10 8.26 -2.08
CA LEU A 48 -8.14 7.19 -1.85
C LEU A 48 -6.98 7.80 -1.06
N VAL A 49 -6.69 7.23 0.10
CA VAL A 49 -5.63 7.71 1.00
C VAL A 49 -4.59 6.61 1.13
N LEU A 50 -3.34 6.99 0.97
CA LEU A 50 -2.18 6.16 1.24
C LEU A 50 -1.46 6.73 2.46
N SER A 51 -1.12 5.90 3.44
CA SER A 51 -0.37 6.30 4.63
C SER A 51 0.83 5.39 4.83
N GLN A 52 2.00 5.98 5.08
CA GLN A 52 3.24 5.29 5.45
C GLN A 52 3.56 5.43 6.94
N GLU A 53 2.59 5.86 7.76
CA GLU A 53 2.82 6.11 9.18
C GLU A 53 3.42 4.89 9.90
N ASP A 54 2.86 3.70 9.67
CA ASP A 54 3.36 2.45 10.27
C ASP A 54 4.79 2.13 9.80
N TYR A 55 5.09 2.37 8.52
CA TYR A 55 6.44 2.19 8.00
C TYR A 55 7.44 3.15 8.65
N ILE A 56 7.08 4.43 8.78
CA ILE A 56 7.92 5.44 9.43
C ILE A 56 8.17 5.07 10.89
N LYS A 57 7.14 4.63 11.64
CA LYS A 57 7.29 4.15 13.02
C LYS A 57 8.29 2.99 13.11
N ASN A 58 8.16 2.00 12.23
CA ASN A 58 9.08 0.87 12.18
C ASN A 58 10.53 1.29 11.86
N VAL A 59 10.71 2.28 10.97
CA VAL A 59 12.03 2.83 10.66
C VAL A 59 12.61 3.54 11.89
N LEU A 60 11.83 4.37 12.58
CA LEU A 60 12.28 5.07 13.78
C LEU A 60 12.67 4.08 14.88
N GLU A 61 11.85 3.06 15.16
CA GLU A 61 12.17 2.03 16.15
C GLU A 61 13.45 1.26 15.77
N ARG A 62 13.60 0.88 14.49
CA ARG A 62 14.79 0.15 14.00
C ARG A 62 16.09 0.91 14.26
N PHE A 63 16.05 2.23 14.20
CA PHE A 63 17.22 3.09 14.44
C PHE A 63 17.25 3.68 15.85
N SER A 64 16.36 3.24 16.75
CA SER A 64 16.23 3.76 18.12
C SER A 64 15.99 5.29 18.16
N MET A 65 15.25 5.80 17.18
CA MET A 65 14.97 7.22 16.97
C MET A 65 13.54 7.63 17.37
N GLN A 66 12.74 6.74 17.95
CA GLN A 66 11.34 7.00 18.27
C GLN A 66 11.13 8.15 19.28
N ASP A 67 12.12 8.40 20.16
CA ASP A 67 12.07 9.45 21.19
C ASP A 67 13.05 10.61 20.92
N VAL A 68 13.70 10.63 19.76
CA VAL A 68 14.72 11.63 19.42
C VAL A 68 14.07 12.96 19.06
N LYS A 69 14.71 14.07 19.47
CA LYS A 69 14.24 15.43 19.15
C LYS A 69 14.14 15.61 17.63
N PRO A 70 12.96 15.95 17.08
CA PRO A 70 12.81 16.16 15.66
C PRO A 70 13.65 17.37 15.23
N VAL A 71 14.36 17.22 14.11
CA VAL A 71 15.09 18.29 13.44
C VAL A 71 14.40 18.52 12.10
N GLY A 72 14.38 19.77 11.64
CA GLY A 72 13.79 20.10 10.34
C GLY A 72 14.52 19.37 9.22
N THR A 73 13.94 18.29 8.72
CA THR A 73 14.42 17.62 7.51
C THR A 73 13.96 18.46 6.32
N PRO A 74 14.86 18.92 5.44
CA PRO A 74 14.45 19.59 4.22
C PRO A 74 13.63 18.61 3.38
N LEU A 75 12.33 18.89 3.21
CA LEU A 75 11.57 18.27 2.13
C LEU A 75 11.93 19.03 0.84
N ALA A 76 12.40 18.28 -0.17
CA ALA A 76 12.57 18.77 -1.54
C ALA A 76 11.23 18.83 -2.27
#